data_AF-A0A8T6RC18-F1
#
_entry.id   AF-A0A8T6RC18-F1
#
_cell.length_a   1.000
_cell.length_b   1.000
_cell.length_c   1.000
_cell.angle_alpha   90.00
_cell.angle_beta   90.00
_cell.angle_gamma   90.00
#
_symmetry.space_group_name_H-M   'P 1'
#
loop_
_entity.id
_entity.type
_entity.pdbx_description
1 polymer ?
#
loop_
_entity_poly.entity_id
_entity_poly.type
_entity_poly.pdbx_seq_one_letter_code
_entity_poly.pdbx_strand_id
1 'polypeptide(L)'
;MEGEEVVPEEIPELRFVGVRLEEGRRRRRLDVIVHLCNVENETDFVELTLLSLPSEEVKTQILSSEDIENEVRFNLIGRKISSENRNEILKEIEDTLEEEGAEIHDF
;
A
#
# COMPACT_ATOMS: atom_id res chain seq x y z
N MET A 1 -37.34 2.63 26.01
CA MET A 1 -36.27 1.99 25.22
C MET A 1 -36.01 2.93 24.07
N GLU A 2 -35.11 3.87 24.28
CA GLU A 2 -34.55 4.64 23.18
C GLU A 2 -33.49 3.73 22.56
N GLY A 3 -33.68 3.35 21.30
CA GLY A 3 -32.65 2.65 20.56
C GLY A 3 -31.52 3.63 20.36
N GLU A 4 -30.35 3.35 20.95
CA GLU A 4 -29.14 4.05 20.60
C GLU A 4 -28.95 3.91 19.09
N GLU A 5 -29.06 5.03 18.40
CA GLU A 5 -28.73 5.14 17.00
C GLU A 5 -27.21 4.97 16.92
N VAL A 6 -26.76 3.75 16.58
CA VAL A 6 -25.34 3.47 16.34
C VAL A 6 -24.98 4.22 15.08
N VAL A 7 -24.43 5.43 15.23
CA VAL A 7 -23.78 6.13 14.12
C VAL A 7 -22.65 5.20 13.67
N PRO A 8 -22.65 4.70 12.42
CA PRO A 8 -21.52 3.92 11.94
C PRO A 8 -20.28 4.78 12.08
N GLU A 9 -19.24 4.26 12.75
CA GLU A 9 -17.95 4.94 12.83
C GLU A 9 -17.53 5.32 11.41
N GLU A 10 -17.39 6.62 11.15
CA GLU A 10 -16.97 7.10 9.85
C GLU A 10 -15.56 6.54 9.60
N ILE A 11 -15.37 5.89 8.45
CA ILE A 11 -14.05 5.35 8.09
C ILE A 11 -13.10 6.55 7.95
N PRO A 12 -12.03 6.63 8.76
CA PRO A 12 -11.15 7.79 8.76
C PRO A 12 -10.45 7.94 7.41
N GLU A 13 -10.27 9.19 6.99
CA GLU A 13 -9.45 9.49 5.82
C GLU A 13 -7.97 9.32 6.16
N LEU A 14 -7.26 8.63 5.27
CA LEU A 14 -5.84 8.34 5.44
C LEU A 14 -5.03 9.11 4.39
N ARG A 15 -3.97 9.78 4.85
CA ARG A 15 -2.93 10.37 4.00
C ARG A 15 -1.72 9.46 3.90
N PHE A 16 -1.05 9.54 2.76
CA PHE A 16 0.21 8.84 2.53
C PHE A 16 1.35 9.45 3.36
N VAL A 17 2.29 8.61 3.79
CA VAL A 17 3.49 9.02 4.55
C VAL A 17 4.76 8.48 3.90
N GLY A 18 4.76 7.22 3.46
CA GLY A 18 5.92 6.61 2.81
C GLY A 18 5.76 5.12 2.56
N VAL A 19 6.74 4.56 1.86
CA VAL A 19 6.84 3.12 1.58
C VAL A 19 8.11 2.58 2.25
N ARG A 20 8.03 1.35 2.75
CA ARG A 20 9.21 0.57 3.14
C ARG A 20 9.10 -0.84 2.63
N LEU A 21 10.24 -1.47 2.44
CA LEU A 21 10.32 -2.87 2.09
C LEU A 21 10.75 -3.69 3.29
N GLU A 22 10.08 -4.81 3.51
CA GLU A 22 10.45 -5.77 4.54
C GLU A 22 10.72 -7.14 3.92
N GLU A 23 11.95 -7.63 4.09
CA GLU A 23 12.30 -8.96 3.60
C GLU A 23 12.04 -10.03 4.66
N GLY A 24 11.03 -10.86 4.40
CA GLY A 24 10.67 -11.99 5.23
C GLY A 24 11.71 -13.11 5.15
N ARG A 25 12.71 -13.10 6.04
CA ARG A 25 13.83 -14.09 6.07
C ARG A 25 13.40 -15.56 6.02
N ARG A 26 12.23 -15.91 6.57
CA ARG A 26 11.73 -17.30 6.59
C ARG A 26 10.99 -17.70 5.31
N ARG A 27 10.45 -16.73 4.57
CA ARG A 27 9.56 -16.97 3.42
C ARG A 27 10.16 -16.53 2.08
N ARG A 28 11.31 -15.85 2.08
CA ARG A 28 11.94 -15.27 0.88
C ARG A 28 10.95 -14.41 0.09
N ARG A 29 10.24 -13.55 0.81
CA ARG A 29 9.30 -12.59 0.24
C ARG A 29 9.75 -11.19 0.60
N LEU A 30 9.55 -10.28 -0.34
CA LEU A 30 9.67 -8.86 -0.19
C LEU A 30 8.26 -8.31 -0.03
N ASP A 31 7.94 -7.83 1.17
CA ASP A 31 6.66 -7.21 1.47
C ASP A 31 6.80 -5.69 1.30
N VAL A 32 5.92 -5.10 0.50
CA VAL A 32 5.83 -3.65 0.29
C VAL A 32 4.83 -3.09 1.29
N ILE A 33 5.35 -2.39 2.30
CA ILE A 33 4.57 -1.86 3.42
C ILE A 33 4.42 -0.35 3.22
N VAL A 34 3.17 0.09 3.11
CA VAL A 34 2.80 1.51 3.05
C VAL A 34 2.47 2.01 4.44
N HIS A 35 3.03 3.17 4.77
CA HIS A 35 2.74 3.92 5.97
C HIS A 35 1.70 5.00 5.66
N LEU A 36 0.61 4.96 6.41
CA LEU A 36 -0.50 5.88 6.30
C LEU A 36 -0.72 6.57 7.65
N CYS A 37 -1.26 7.78 7.61
CA CYS A 37 -1.62 8.55 8.79
C CYS A 37 -3.06 8.99 8.68
N ASN A 38 -3.80 8.95 9.78
CA ASN A 38 -5.13 9.55 9.84
C ASN A 38 -5.02 11.07 9.66
N VAL A 39 -5.84 11.64 8.79
CA VAL A 39 -5.88 13.09 8.52
C VAL A 39 -6.39 13.88 9.72
N GLU A 40 -7.30 13.31 10.52
CA GLU A 40 -7.90 13.97 11.69
C GLU A 40 -7.05 13.77 12.96
N ASN A 41 -6.14 12.79 12.97
CA ASN A 41 -5.27 12.50 14.09
C ASN A 41 -3.86 12.13 13.62
N GLU A 42 -2.95 13.10 13.62
CA GLU A 42 -1.58 12.93 13.13
C GLU A 42 -0.70 11.98 13.97
N THR A 43 -1.22 11.45 15.08
CA THR A 43 -0.54 10.44 15.90
C THR A 43 -1.03 9.01 15.63
N ASP A 44 -2.08 8.86 14.82
CA ASP A 44 -2.70 7.59 14.46
C ASP A 44 -2.14 7.11 13.12
N PHE A 45 -1.17 6.21 13.19
CA PHE A 45 -0.49 5.62 12.04
C PHE A 45 -0.97 4.20 11.77
N VAL A 46 -1.09 3.86 10.48
CA VAL A 46 -1.47 2.54 10.00
C VAL A 46 -0.43 2.05 9.01
N GLU A 47 0.05 0.82 9.21
CA GLU A 47 0.90 0.13 8.24
C GLU A 47 0.06 -0.89 7.47
N LEU A 48 0.15 -0.89 6.15
CA LEU A 48 -0.52 -1.86 5.28
C LEU A 48 0.48 -2.50 4.32
N THR A 49 0.51 -3.83 4.27
CA THR A 49 1.19 -4.55 3.19
C THR A 49 0.31 -4.49 1.95
N LEU A 50 0.74 -3.76 0.91
CA LEU A 50 -0.04 -3.64 -0.33
C LEU A 50 0.41 -4.63 -1.40
N LEU A 51 1.70 -4.99 -1.41
CA LEU A 51 2.24 -6.02 -2.29
C LEU A 51 3.11 -6.99 -1.49
N SER A 52 3.16 -8.24 -1.92
CA SER A 52 4.06 -9.25 -1.37
C SER A 52 4.60 -10.10 -2.51
N LEU A 53 5.85 -9.86 -2.88
CA LEU A 53 6.51 -10.50 -4.01
C LEU A 53 7.53 -11.51 -3.51
N PRO A 54 7.81 -12.62 -4.22
CA PRO A 54 8.96 -13.45 -3.89
C PRO A 54 10.26 -12.67 -4.15
N SER A 55 11.19 -12.65 -3.20
CA SER A 55 12.41 -11.81 -3.29
C SER A 55 13.26 -12.09 -4.53
N GLU A 56 13.23 -13.34 -5.02
CA GLU A 56 13.97 -13.73 -6.23
C GLU A 56 13.35 -13.14 -7.50
N GLU A 57 12.03 -12.93 -7.52
CA GLU A 57 11.32 -12.42 -8.70
C GLU A 57 11.56 -10.93 -8.90
N VAL A 58 11.67 -10.18 -7.80
CA VAL A 58 11.92 -8.73 -7.83
C VAL A 58 13.18 -8.40 -8.64
N LYS A 59 14.22 -9.25 -8.64
CA LYS A 59 15.49 -8.98 -9.36
C LYS A 59 15.61 -9.67 -10.71
N THR A 60 14.64 -10.49 -11.08
CA THR A 60 14.78 -11.39 -12.25
C THR A 60 13.60 -11.35 -13.20
N GLN A 61 12.46 -10.83 -12.78
CA GLN A 61 11.25 -10.75 -13.58
C GLN A 61 10.86 -9.30 -13.84
N ILE A 62 10.23 -9.10 -14.98
CA ILE A 62 9.59 -7.85 -15.33
C ILE A 62 8.24 -7.81 -14.61
N LEU A 63 8.02 -6.78 -13.80
CA LEU A 63 6.74 -6.52 -13.14
C LEU A 63 5.87 -5.63 -14.03
N SER A 64 4.58 -5.94 -14.11
CA SER A 64 3.61 -5.10 -14.82
C SER A 64 3.12 -4.00 -13.88
N SER A 65 3.20 -2.75 -14.34
CA SER A 65 2.60 -1.59 -13.68
C SER A 65 1.10 -1.79 -13.44
N GLU A 66 0.38 -2.37 -14.41
CA GLU A 66 -1.06 -2.69 -14.26
C GLU A 66 -1.32 -3.72 -13.14
N ASP A 67 -0.45 -4.73 -13.00
CA ASP A 67 -0.60 -5.73 -11.93
C ASP A 67 -0.35 -5.10 -10.55
N ILE A 68 0.63 -4.19 -10.45
CA ILE A 68 0.90 -3.44 -9.23
C ILE A 68 -0.30 -2.55 -8.87
N GLU A 69 -0.83 -1.79 -9.83
CA GLU A 69 -2.00 -0.92 -9.63
C GLU A 69 -3.21 -1.72 -9.13
N ASN A 70 -3.49 -2.86 -9.77
CA ASN A 70 -4.61 -3.72 -9.40
C ASN A 70 -4.49 -4.23 -7.97
N GLU A 71 -3.29 -4.63 -7.55
CA GLU A 71 -3.05 -5.17 -6.22
C GLU A 71 -3.05 -4.09 -5.15
N VAL A 72 -2.49 -2.91 -5.43
CA VAL A 72 -2.64 -1.72 -4.57
C VAL A 72 -4.12 -1.40 -4.40
N ARG A 73 -4.88 -1.31 -5.49
CA ARG A 73 -6.31 -0.99 -5.46
C ARG A 73 -7.09 -2.01 -4.64
N PHE A 74 -6.80 -3.30 -4.80
CA PHE A 74 -7.45 -4.37 -4.04
C PHE A 74 -7.16 -4.26 -2.54
N ASN A 75 -5.91 -4.02 -2.16
CA ASN A 75 -5.51 -3.93 -0.74
C ASN A 75 -5.95 -2.62 -0.06
N LEU A 76 -6.32 -1.60 -0.84
CA LEU A 76 -6.91 -0.35 -0.33
C LEU A 76 -8.45 -0.37 -0.29
N ILE A 77 -9.11 -1.47 -0.67
CA ILE A 77 -10.58 -1.58 -0.60
C ILE A 77 -11.07 -1.33 0.83
N GLY A 78 -12.11 -0.52 0.96
CA GLY A 78 -12.70 -0.17 2.25
C GLY A 78 -11.93 0.89 3.03
N ARG A 79 -10.87 1.49 2.46
CA ARG A 79 -10.16 2.63 3.02
C ARG A 79 -10.60 3.94 2.36
N LYS A 80 -10.75 5.00 3.16
CA LYS A 80 -11.00 6.36 2.65
C LYS A 80 -9.64 7.01 2.35
N ILE A 81 -9.22 6.91 1.09
CA ILE A 81 -7.97 7.50 0.58
C ILE A 81 -8.29 8.28 -0.68
N SER A 82 -7.82 9.53 -0.75
CA SER A 82 -7.99 10.41 -1.91
C SER A 82 -7.28 9.86 -3.15
N SER A 83 -7.74 10.24 -4.34
CA SER A 83 -7.10 9.79 -5.60
C SER A 83 -5.66 10.28 -5.71
N GLU A 84 -5.35 11.48 -5.20
CA GLU A 84 -3.99 12.02 -5.16
C GLU A 84 -3.06 11.15 -4.32
N ASN A 85 -3.46 10.80 -3.08
CA ASN A 85 -2.69 9.89 -2.23
C ASN A 85 -2.55 8.49 -2.84
N ARG A 86 -3.56 7.98 -3.57
CA ARG A 86 -3.45 6.68 -4.26
C ARG A 86 -2.41 6.70 -5.36
N ASN A 87 -2.38 7.77 -6.16
CA ASN A 87 -1.37 7.92 -7.21
C ASN A 87 0.02 8.07 -6.61
N GLU A 88 0.15 8.79 -5.50
CA GLU A 88 1.41 8.93 -4.76
C GLU A 88 1.89 7.59 -4.19
N ILE A 89 0.98 6.80 -3.60
CA ILE A 89 1.27 5.43 -3.14
C ILE A 89 1.77 4.57 -4.28
N LEU A 90 1.07 4.55 -5.42
CA LEU A 90 1.43 3.72 -6.56
C LEU A 90 2.84 4.07 -7.06
N LYS A 91 3.08 5.36 -7.28
CA LYS A 91 4.37 5.86 -7.74
C LYS A 91 5.50 5.50 -6.77
N GLU A 92 5.32 5.75 -5.47
CA GLU A 92 6.38 5.47 -4.50
C GLU A 92 6.66 3.95 -4.38
N ILE A 93 5.63 3.11 -4.53
CA ILE A 93 5.81 1.65 -4.58
C ILE A 93 6.67 1.26 -5.78
N GLU A 94 6.37 1.79 -6.97
CA GLU A 94 7.14 1.52 -8.18
C GLU A 94 8.59 1.99 -8.03
N ASP A 95 8.78 3.25 -7.65
CA ASP A 95 10.11 3.85 -7.43
C ASP A 95 10.92 3.00 -6.41
N THR A 96 10.29 2.59 -5.30
CA THR A 96 10.95 1.77 -4.27
C THR A 96 11.29 0.35 -4.75
N LEU A 97 10.45 -0.26 -5.58
CA LEU A 97 10.72 -1.57 -6.16
C LEU A 97 11.84 -1.49 -7.21
N GLU A 98 11.88 -0.45 -8.04
CA GLU A 98 12.95 -0.18 -8.99
C GLU A 98 14.30 0.04 -8.29
N GLU A 99 14.31 0.75 -7.15
CA GLU A 99 15.50 0.93 -6.32
C GLU A 99 16.07 -0.40 -5.78
N GLU A 100 15.22 -1.39 -5.51
CA GLU A 100 15.65 -2.75 -5.15
C GLU A 100 16.06 -3.61 -6.36
N GLY A 101 15.92 -3.08 -7.57
CA GLY A 101 16.33 -3.72 -8.82
C GLY A 101 15.20 -4.41 -9.57
N ALA A 102 13.94 -4.08 -9.31
CA ALA A 102 12.82 -4.46 -10.17
C ALA A 102 12.88 -3.73 -11.51
N GLU A 103 12.42 -4.43 -12.56
CA GLU A 103 12.18 -3.84 -13.86
C GLU A 103 10.66 -3.74 -14.04
N ILE A 104 10.11 -2.51 -14.04
CA ILE A 104 8.67 -2.26 -14.15
C ILE A 104 8.36 -1.76 -15.55
N HIS A 105 7.32 -2.31 -16.18
CA HIS A 105 6.89 -1.92 -17.53
C HIS A 105 5.41 -1.57 -17.55
N ASP A 106 5.10 -0.51 -18.30
CA ASP A 106 3.75 -0.19 -18.76
C ASP A 106 3.48 -0.99 -20.06
N PHE A 107 2.65 -2.03 -19.97
CA PHE A 107 2.29 -2.88 -21.11
C PHE A 107 1.04 -2.41 -21.86
#